data_AF-X1MPV6-F1
#
_entry.id   AF-X1MPV6-F1
#
_cell.length_a   1.000
_cell.length_b   1.000
_cell.length_c   1.000
_cell.angle_alpha   90.00
_cell.angle_beta   90.00
_cell.angle_gamma   90.00
#
_symmetry.space_group_name_H-M   'P 1'
#
loop_
_entity.id
_entity.type
_entity.pdbx_description
1 polymer ?
#
loop_
_entity_poly.entity_id
_entity_poly.type
_entity_poly.pdbx_seq_one_letter_code
_entity_poly.pdbx_strand_id
1 'polypeptide(L)'
;VVAEHFNDAIQTMREMAVEVLSEEMWSQDVTEEYVDLSAKLKNLEATEKEYLRLMTKAEKVEDMLDVQRELSETRGQIERTKGRMQYLERTSTTSLIEVRLEQAKLDIEFHASKRSVKEGEKTRFEARIAGGFAPYSSEWDFGDGETSTAEFPSHAYKSAGEYTVSLEVTDDKGNTDSETRDEYITVLPGWSAGSIASGALRGLAIFGQVLANIFIWLGIFSPVWIIIGVIVYFAWWRRRKRRA
;
A
#
# COMPACT_ATOMS: atom_id res chain seq x y z
N VAL A 1 4.02 24.27 32.95
CA VAL A 1 3.51 23.06 33.66
C VAL A 1 2.36 22.39 32.92
N VAL A 2 1.07 22.78 33.06
CA VAL A 2 -0.03 22.03 32.40
C VAL A 2 0.05 22.07 30.86
N ALA A 3 0.36 23.23 30.27
CA ALA A 3 0.56 23.36 28.83
C ALA A 3 1.81 22.61 28.30
N GLU A 4 2.85 22.44 29.13
CA GLU A 4 4.04 21.66 28.76
C GLU A 4 3.75 20.16 28.81
N HIS A 5 3.08 19.68 29.86
CA HIS A 5 2.63 18.29 29.94
C HIS A 5 1.63 17.94 28.84
N PHE A 6 0.82 18.90 28.38
CA PHE A 6 -0.07 18.74 27.25
C PHE A 6 0.69 18.58 25.93
N ASN A 7 1.65 19.45 25.64
CA ASN A 7 2.49 19.33 24.44
C ASN A 7 3.29 18.01 24.46
N ASP A 8 3.84 17.61 25.60
CA ASP A 8 4.53 16.32 25.75
C ASP A 8 3.59 15.14 25.53
N ALA A 9 2.37 15.18 26.06
CA ALA A 9 1.39 14.11 25.86
C ALA A 9 0.92 14.01 24.40
N ILE A 10 0.69 15.14 23.74
CA ILE A 10 0.36 15.19 22.32
C ILE A 10 1.54 14.71 21.48
N GLN A 11 2.77 15.11 21.83
CA GLN A 11 3.97 14.65 21.14
C GLN A 11 4.17 13.15 21.33
N THR A 12 3.99 12.62 22.54
CA THR A 12 4.03 11.18 22.82
C THR A 12 2.95 10.43 22.04
N MET A 13 1.72 10.96 21.98
CA MET A 13 0.64 10.37 21.18
C MET A 13 0.94 10.44 19.68
N ARG A 14 1.56 11.53 19.18
CA ARG A 14 2.02 11.65 17.78
C ARG A 14 3.15 10.68 17.47
N GLU A 15 4.04 10.43 18.41
CA GLU A 15 5.13 9.45 18.28
C GLU A 15 4.62 7.99 18.32
N MET A 16 3.49 7.75 18.99
CA MET A 16 2.76 6.48 18.93
C MET A 16 1.82 6.36 17.72
N ALA A 17 1.37 7.49 17.17
CA ALA A 17 0.44 7.53 16.05
C ALA A 17 1.13 7.18 14.75
N VAL A 18 0.52 6.25 14.02
CA VAL A 18 1.03 5.70 12.77
C VAL A 18 0.86 6.71 11.61
N GLU A 19 1.20 7.99 11.75
CA GLU A 19 0.97 9.09 10.77
C GLU A 19 -0.49 9.59 10.81
N VAL A 20 -0.66 10.85 11.24
CA VAL A 20 -1.97 11.46 11.54
C VAL A 20 -2.60 11.98 10.25
N LEU A 21 -3.51 11.20 9.64
CA LEU A 21 -4.24 11.61 8.43
C LEU A 21 -5.31 12.68 8.71
N SER A 22 -5.89 12.69 9.91
CA SER A 22 -6.81 13.72 10.37
C SER A 22 -6.80 13.83 11.90
N GLU A 23 -7.02 15.03 12.41
CA GLU A 23 -7.14 15.32 13.84
C GLU A 23 -8.52 15.95 14.05
N GLU A 24 -9.42 15.23 14.73
CA GLU A 24 -10.71 15.79 15.15
C GLU A 24 -10.65 16.09 16.64
N MET A 25 -10.78 17.38 16.99
CA MET A 25 -10.89 17.83 18.36
C MET A 25 -12.37 17.97 18.74
N TRP A 26 -12.87 17.07 19.55
CA TRP A 26 -14.19 17.22 20.18
C TRP A 26 -14.00 17.75 21.60
N SER A 27 -14.36 19.03 21.81
CA SER A 27 -14.49 19.61 23.14
C SER A 27 -15.95 19.49 23.56
N GLN A 28 -16.24 18.77 24.65
CA GLN A 28 -17.57 18.81 25.24
C GLN A 28 -17.81 20.26 25.70
N ASP A 29 -18.79 20.94 25.11
CA ASP A 29 -18.84 22.41 25.03
C ASP A 29 -19.08 23.08 26.39
N VAL A 30 -18.00 23.34 27.12
CA VAL A 30 -17.99 24.23 28.29
C VAL A 30 -18.11 25.70 27.87
N THR A 31 -17.96 26.01 26.57
CA THR A 31 -17.94 27.37 26.03
C THR A 31 -19.35 27.94 25.89
N GLU A 32 -20.34 27.16 25.45
CA GLU A 32 -21.72 27.62 25.28
C GLU A 32 -22.35 28.06 26.62
N GLU A 33 -22.27 27.22 27.67
CA GLU A 33 -22.75 27.59 29.01
C GLU A 33 -21.98 28.81 29.56
N TYR A 34 -20.66 28.88 29.33
CA TYR A 34 -19.85 30.01 29.77
C TYR A 34 -20.22 31.32 29.05
N VAL A 35 -20.50 31.27 27.74
CA VAL A 35 -20.93 32.42 26.93
C VAL A 35 -22.29 32.93 27.41
N ASP A 36 -23.24 32.03 27.67
CA ASP A 36 -24.56 32.38 28.20
C ASP A 36 -24.47 32.99 29.60
N LEU A 37 -23.65 32.41 30.48
CA LEU A 37 -23.41 32.95 31.82
C LEU A 37 -22.71 34.31 31.78
N SER A 38 -21.78 34.53 30.85
CA SER A 38 -21.12 35.81 30.63
C SER A 38 -22.11 36.89 30.16
N ALA A 39 -22.98 36.56 29.22
CA ALA A 39 -24.04 37.47 28.76
C ALA A 39 -25.03 37.80 29.89
N LYS A 40 -25.43 36.78 30.67
CA LYS A 40 -26.28 36.95 31.85
C LYS A 40 -25.63 37.82 32.91
N LEU A 41 -24.34 37.61 33.20
CA LEU A 41 -23.58 38.39 34.16
C LEU A 41 -23.55 39.86 33.77
N LYS A 42 -23.24 40.15 32.51
CA LYS A 42 -23.23 41.52 31.97
C LYS A 42 -24.59 42.22 32.13
N ASN A 43 -25.68 41.50 31.88
CA ASN A 43 -27.03 42.03 32.07
C ASN A 43 -27.32 42.30 33.56
N LEU A 44 -26.94 41.40 34.46
CA LEU A 44 -27.11 41.58 35.90
C LEU A 44 -26.30 42.76 36.45
N GLU A 45 -25.06 42.94 36.01
CA GLU A 45 -24.22 44.08 36.40
C GLU A 45 -24.79 45.42 35.89
N ALA A 46 -25.40 45.42 34.69
CA ALA A 46 -26.12 46.59 34.19
C ALA A 46 -27.37 46.90 35.02
N THR A 47 -28.14 45.88 35.42
CA THR A 47 -29.30 46.02 36.30
C THR A 47 -28.90 46.51 37.70
N GLU A 48 -27.82 45.98 38.28
CA GLU A 48 -27.27 46.47 39.55
C GLU A 48 -26.98 47.98 39.50
N LYS A 49 -26.32 48.42 38.41
CA LYS A 49 -26.00 49.83 38.18
C LYS A 49 -27.26 50.70 38.11
N GLU A 50 -28.35 50.20 37.54
CA GLU A 50 -29.61 50.94 37.47
C GLU A 50 -30.32 51.01 38.83
N TYR A 51 -30.34 49.93 39.62
CA TYR A 51 -30.85 49.97 40.99
C TYR A 51 -30.06 50.95 41.86
N LEU A 52 -28.73 50.99 41.72
CA LEU A 52 -27.91 51.98 42.42
C LEU A 52 -28.30 53.43 42.06
N ARG A 53 -28.64 53.70 40.79
CA ARG A 53 -29.14 55.01 40.36
C ARG A 53 -30.52 55.32 40.93
N LEU A 54 -31.43 54.35 40.94
CA LEU A 54 -32.75 54.51 41.54
C LEU A 54 -32.64 54.82 43.03
N MET A 55 -31.74 54.14 43.73
CA MET A 55 -31.48 54.36 45.15
C MET A 55 -30.99 55.79 45.44
N THR A 56 -30.23 56.41 44.53
CA THR A 56 -29.82 57.83 44.67
C THR A 56 -30.91 58.84 44.36
N LYS A 57 -31.99 58.43 43.68
CA LYS A 57 -33.12 59.29 43.28
C LYS A 57 -34.35 59.11 44.17
N ALA A 58 -34.40 58.04 44.96
CA ALA A 58 -35.52 57.74 45.84
C ALA A 58 -35.57 58.74 47.01
N GLU A 59 -36.71 59.41 47.17
CA GLU A 59 -36.93 60.37 48.25
C GLU A 59 -37.65 59.73 49.47
N LYS A 60 -38.39 58.63 49.24
CA LYS A 60 -39.12 57.91 50.28
C LYS A 60 -38.33 56.71 50.80
N VAL A 61 -38.47 56.47 52.10
CA VAL A 61 -37.84 55.33 52.79
C VAL A 61 -38.35 53.98 52.29
N GLU A 62 -39.64 53.89 51.99
CA GLU A 62 -40.26 52.68 51.44
C GLU A 62 -39.65 52.30 50.08
N ASP A 63 -39.59 53.25 49.14
CA ASP A 63 -38.97 53.06 47.83
C ASP A 63 -37.47 52.68 47.94
N MET A 64 -36.74 53.24 48.92
CA MET A 64 -35.34 52.87 49.19
C MET A 64 -35.22 51.43 49.68
N LEU A 65 -36.10 50.97 50.56
CA LEU A 65 -36.08 49.60 51.09
C LEU A 65 -36.41 48.57 50.00
N ASP A 66 -37.37 48.89 49.13
CA ASP A 66 -37.72 48.04 47.99
C ASP A 66 -36.54 47.92 47.00
N VAL A 67 -35.90 49.04 46.65
CA VAL A 67 -34.70 49.02 45.79
C VAL A 67 -33.53 48.29 46.44
N GLN A 68 -33.33 48.44 47.76
CA GLN A 68 -32.29 47.72 48.48
C GLN A 68 -32.50 46.20 48.46
N ARG A 69 -33.75 45.75 48.59
CA ARG A 69 -34.10 44.33 48.49
C ARG A 69 -33.75 43.78 47.11
N GLU A 70 -34.21 44.42 46.04
CA GLU A 70 -33.94 44.00 44.66
C GLU A 70 -32.43 44.04 44.32
N LEU A 71 -31.72 45.05 44.83
CA LEU A 71 -30.27 45.16 44.69
C LEU A 71 -29.55 44.00 45.39
N SER A 72 -29.99 43.63 46.59
CA SER A 72 -29.43 42.48 47.32
C SER A 72 -29.66 41.17 46.56
N GLU A 73 -30.87 40.97 46.03
CA GLU A 73 -31.21 39.80 45.21
C GLU A 73 -30.35 39.73 43.94
N THR A 74 -30.20 40.86 43.24
CA THR A 74 -29.36 40.98 42.03
C THR A 74 -27.90 40.67 42.32
N ARG A 75 -27.34 41.22 43.40
CA ARG A 75 -25.97 40.90 43.85
C ARG A 75 -25.79 39.41 44.16
N GLY A 76 -26.78 38.82 44.83
CA GLY A 76 -26.79 37.38 45.07
C GLY A 76 -26.76 36.56 43.78
N GLN A 77 -27.45 37.01 42.73
CA GLN A 77 -27.42 36.35 41.41
C GLN A 77 -26.07 36.54 40.70
N ILE A 78 -25.45 37.72 40.80
CA ILE A 78 -24.11 38.01 40.26
C ILE A 78 -23.09 37.06 40.87
N GLU A 79 -23.05 36.94 42.21
CA GLU A 79 -22.10 36.07 42.90
C GLU A 79 -22.29 34.59 42.54
N ARG A 80 -23.54 34.10 42.46
CA ARG A 80 -23.81 32.73 42.00
C ARG A 80 -23.35 32.49 40.57
N THR A 81 -23.56 33.46 39.68
CA THR A 81 -23.15 33.39 38.27
C THR A 81 -21.63 33.37 38.14
N LYS A 82 -20.93 34.27 38.84
CA LYS A 82 -19.45 34.31 38.90
C LYS A 82 -18.88 33.00 39.46
N GLY A 83 -19.46 32.46 40.53
CA GLY A 83 -19.04 31.19 41.11
C GLY A 83 -19.21 30.00 40.14
N ARG A 84 -20.31 29.95 39.37
CA ARG A 84 -20.51 28.94 38.33
C ARG A 84 -19.50 29.09 37.20
N MET A 85 -19.24 30.32 36.73
CA MET A 85 -18.22 30.58 35.71
C MET A 85 -16.83 30.14 36.17
N GLN A 86 -16.42 30.47 37.40
CA GLN A 86 -15.13 30.01 37.97
C GLN A 86 -15.04 28.49 38.09
N TYR A 87 -16.15 27.82 38.45
CA TYR A 87 -16.19 26.36 38.45
C TYR A 87 -15.96 25.82 37.04
N LEU A 88 -16.67 26.38 36.04
CA LEU A 88 -16.52 25.99 34.64
C LEU A 88 -15.09 26.21 34.13
N GLU A 89 -14.44 27.33 34.45
CA GLU A 89 -13.02 27.60 34.14
C GLU A 89 -12.07 26.57 34.78
N ARG A 90 -12.34 26.20 36.04
CA ARG A 90 -11.54 25.21 36.78
C ARG A 90 -11.77 23.78 36.28
N THR A 91 -12.95 23.48 35.75
CA THR A 91 -13.25 22.18 35.15
C THR A 91 -12.87 22.11 33.68
N SER A 92 -12.90 23.22 32.92
CA SER A 92 -12.50 23.27 31.52
C SER A 92 -10.99 23.16 31.33
N THR A 93 -10.22 23.53 32.35
CA THR A 93 -8.79 23.17 32.45
C THR A 93 -8.57 21.65 32.58
N THR A 94 -9.63 20.86 32.74
CA THR A 94 -9.65 19.39 32.74
C THR A 94 -10.49 18.82 31.58
N SER A 95 -10.87 19.64 30.58
CA SER A 95 -11.63 19.17 29.42
C SER A 95 -10.91 17.99 28.77
N LEU A 96 -11.61 16.86 28.66
CA LEU A 96 -11.08 15.64 28.09
C LEU A 96 -10.93 15.86 26.58
N ILE A 97 -9.69 15.95 26.10
CA ILE A 97 -9.41 15.99 24.67
C ILE A 97 -9.36 14.54 24.20
N GLU A 98 -10.39 14.11 23.48
CA GLU A 98 -10.41 12.81 22.82
C GLU A 98 -9.70 12.94 21.46
N VAL A 99 -8.46 12.47 21.38
CA VAL A 99 -7.73 12.38 20.11
C VAL A 99 -8.02 11.02 19.50
N ARG A 100 -8.73 11.00 18.38
CA ARG A 100 -8.89 9.80 17.55
C ARG A 100 -7.81 9.78 16.49
N LEU A 101 -6.94 8.77 16.55
CA LEU A 101 -5.89 8.54 15.57
C LEU A 101 -6.34 7.41 14.64
N GLU A 102 -6.37 7.67 13.34
CA GLU A 102 -6.50 6.60 12.34
C GLU A 102 -5.10 6.10 11.95
N GLN A 103 -4.96 4.78 11.87
CA GLN A 103 -3.71 4.11 11.51
C GLN A 103 -3.39 4.38 10.03
N ALA A 104 -2.18 4.84 9.68
CA ALA A 104 -1.80 4.87 8.27
C ALA A 104 -1.76 3.46 7.72
N LYS A 105 -2.57 3.26 6.69
CA LYS A 105 -2.64 2.03 5.94
C LYS A 105 -1.34 1.83 5.16
N LEU A 106 -0.84 0.60 5.14
CA LEU A 106 0.24 0.20 4.22
C LEU A 106 -0.33 0.15 2.79
N ASP A 107 0.39 0.76 1.86
CA ASP A 107 0.12 0.66 0.43
C ASP A 107 1.25 -0.16 -0.20
N ILE A 108 0.92 -1.40 -0.56
CA ILE A 108 1.88 -2.40 -1.01
C ILE A 108 1.66 -2.66 -2.49
N GLU A 109 2.69 -2.41 -3.29
CA GLU A 109 2.72 -2.81 -4.70
C GLU A 109 4.01 -3.59 -4.95
N PHE A 110 3.94 -4.70 -5.68
CA PHE A 110 5.15 -5.39 -6.13
C PHE A 110 5.17 -5.62 -7.62
N HIS A 111 6.33 -5.95 -8.20
CA HIS A 111 6.42 -6.44 -9.55
C HIS A 111 7.53 -7.47 -9.76
N ALA A 112 7.30 -8.39 -10.70
CA ALA A 112 8.34 -9.29 -11.19
C ALA A 112 9.05 -8.71 -12.42
N SER A 113 10.36 -8.92 -12.53
CA SER A 113 11.15 -8.53 -13.70
C SER A 113 10.71 -9.24 -14.98
N LYS A 114 10.28 -10.50 -14.85
CA LYS A 114 9.64 -11.29 -15.90
C LYS A 114 8.45 -12.03 -15.34
N ARG A 115 7.32 -11.94 -16.05
CA ARG A 115 6.10 -12.72 -15.76
C ARG A 115 6.00 -14.01 -16.56
N SER A 116 6.77 -14.16 -17.64
CA SER A 116 6.89 -15.41 -18.38
C SER A 116 8.34 -15.88 -18.37
N VAL A 117 8.58 -17.05 -17.76
CA VAL A 117 9.91 -17.67 -17.61
C VAL A 117 9.83 -19.15 -17.99
N LYS A 118 10.97 -19.77 -18.27
CA LYS A 118 11.04 -21.24 -18.42
C LYS A 118 11.28 -21.91 -17.08
N GLU A 119 10.97 -23.20 -16.98
CA GLU A 119 11.38 -24.02 -15.83
C GLU A 119 12.87 -23.82 -15.51
N GLY A 120 13.16 -23.54 -14.23
CA GLY A 120 14.49 -23.27 -13.71
C GLY A 120 15.07 -21.89 -14.04
N GLU A 121 14.40 -21.07 -14.85
CA GLU A 121 14.80 -19.67 -15.08
C GLU A 121 14.42 -18.80 -13.88
N LYS A 122 15.38 -17.99 -13.42
CA LYS A 122 15.17 -17.06 -12.30
C LYS A 122 14.43 -15.82 -12.75
N THR A 123 13.41 -15.43 -11.99
CA THR A 123 12.81 -14.08 -12.00
C THR A 123 13.18 -13.35 -10.72
N ARG A 124 13.10 -12.01 -10.73
CA ARG A 124 13.37 -11.16 -9.55
C ARG A 124 12.09 -10.42 -9.19
N PHE A 125 11.83 -10.28 -7.91
CA PHE A 125 10.72 -9.48 -7.39
C PHE A 125 11.26 -8.23 -6.69
N GLU A 126 10.51 -7.15 -6.85
CA GLU A 126 10.77 -5.87 -6.21
C GLU A 126 9.44 -5.36 -5.66
N ALA A 127 9.46 -4.83 -4.44
CA ALA A 127 8.31 -4.25 -3.78
C ALA A 127 8.49 -2.74 -3.62
N ARG A 128 7.38 -2.02 -3.67
CA ARG A 128 7.24 -0.62 -3.33
C ARG A 128 6.20 -0.55 -2.20
N ILE A 129 6.66 -0.09 -1.05
CA ILE A 129 5.84 0.08 0.14
C ILE A 129 5.73 1.56 0.41
N ALA A 130 4.51 2.06 0.58
CA ALA A 130 4.20 3.40 1.02
C ALA A 130 3.25 3.38 2.23
N GLY A 131 3.21 4.48 2.98
CA GLY A 131 2.52 4.52 4.28
C GLY A 131 3.26 3.69 5.35
N GLY A 132 2.67 3.60 6.55
CA GLY A 132 3.24 2.86 7.69
C GLY A 132 4.61 3.37 8.18
N PHE A 133 5.29 2.56 8.99
CA PHE A 133 6.52 2.94 9.71
C PHE A 133 7.69 2.06 9.30
N ALA A 134 8.66 2.64 8.60
CA ALA A 134 9.94 1.97 8.35
C ALA A 134 10.72 1.74 9.67
N PRO A 135 11.56 0.69 9.76
CA PRO A 135 11.85 -0.30 8.72
C PRO A 135 10.71 -1.32 8.51
N TYR A 136 10.65 -1.88 7.30
CA TYR A 136 9.68 -2.92 6.94
C TYR A 136 10.34 -4.30 6.98
N SER A 137 9.54 -5.31 7.29
CA SER A 137 9.87 -6.72 7.07
C SER A 137 8.90 -7.30 6.05
N SER A 138 9.41 -8.18 5.18
CA SER A 138 8.66 -8.72 4.06
C SER A 138 8.72 -10.24 4.08
N GLU A 139 7.59 -10.88 3.78
CA GLU A 139 7.46 -12.31 3.56
C GLU A 139 6.80 -12.56 2.21
N TRP A 140 7.53 -13.23 1.33
CA TRP A 140 7.11 -13.57 -0.02
C TRP A 140 6.67 -15.04 -0.07
N ASP A 141 5.52 -15.30 -0.67
CA ASP A 141 5.07 -16.62 -1.12
C ASP A 141 4.97 -16.62 -2.64
N PHE A 142 5.69 -17.54 -3.29
CA PHE A 142 5.72 -17.64 -4.75
C PHE A 142 4.62 -18.53 -5.32
N GLY A 143 3.79 -19.17 -4.48
CA GLY A 143 2.69 -20.03 -4.90
C GLY A 143 3.10 -21.45 -5.30
N ASP A 144 4.38 -21.80 -5.17
CA ASP A 144 4.92 -23.15 -5.41
C ASP A 144 5.33 -23.88 -4.11
N GLY A 145 5.02 -23.28 -2.96
CA GLY A 145 5.36 -23.78 -1.63
C GLY A 145 6.73 -23.31 -1.12
N GLU A 146 7.48 -22.51 -1.89
CA GLU A 146 8.69 -21.85 -1.42
C GLU A 146 8.41 -20.40 -1.02
N THR A 147 9.07 -19.93 0.04
CA THR A 147 8.93 -18.57 0.58
C THR A 147 10.27 -17.86 0.71
N SER A 148 10.26 -16.54 0.91
CA SER A 148 11.48 -15.75 1.12
C SER A 148 11.22 -14.50 1.96
N THR A 149 12.20 -14.14 2.81
CA THR A 149 12.17 -12.88 3.59
C THR A 149 13.14 -11.82 3.09
N ALA A 150 13.80 -12.05 1.95
CA ALA A 150 14.69 -11.07 1.34
C ALA A 150 13.91 -9.87 0.75
N GLU A 151 14.50 -8.68 0.81
CA GLU A 151 13.92 -7.43 0.25
C GLU A 151 13.75 -7.51 -1.28
N PHE A 152 14.73 -8.11 -1.97
CA PHE A 152 14.73 -8.29 -3.43
C PHE A 152 14.98 -9.76 -3.78
N PRO A 153 14.00 -10.67 -3.59
CA PRO A 153 14.22 -12.08 -3.80
C PRO A 153 14.32 -12.43 -5.28
N SER A 154 15.06 -13.50 -5.57
CA SER A 154 15.09 -14.10 -6.90
C SER A 154 14.71 -15.56 -6.79
N HIS A 155 13.68 -15.95 -7.55
CA HIS A 155 13.07 -17.28 -7.47
C HIS A 155 13.08 -18.00 -8.82
N ALA A 156 13.21 -19.32 -8.80
CA ALA A 156 13.15 -20.18 -9.99
C ALA A 156 12.17 -21.32 -9.77
N TYR A 157 11.12 -21.34 -10.57
CA TYR A 157 10.08 -22.36 -10.52
C TYR A 157 10.54 -23.67 -11.14
N LYS A 158 10.27 -24.78 -10.45
CA LYS A 158 10.72 -26.13 -10.85
C LYS A 158 9.82 -26.79 -11.90
N SER A 159 8.56 -26.37 -11.98
CA SER A 159 7.55 -26.97 -12.84
C SER A 159 6.84 -25.91 -13.67
N ALA A 160 6.41 -26.27 -14.87
CA ALA A 160 5.52 -25.44 -15.67
C ALA A 160 4.16 -25.28 -15.01
N GLY A 161 3.57 -24.10 -15.13
CA GLY A 161 2.31 -23.75 -14.50
C GLY A 161 2.12 -22.24 -14.37
N GLU A 162 0.98 -21.85 -13.81
CA GLU A 162 0.69 -20.48 -13.42
C GLU A 162 0.73 -20.38 -11.89
N TYR A 163 1.38 -19.34 -11.39
CA TYR A 163 1.67 -19.18 -9.97
C TYR A 163 1.11 -17.86 -9.44
N THR A 164 0.33 -17.95 -8.38
CA THR A 164 -0.14 -16.81 -7.58
C THR A 164 0.97 -16.39 -6.62
N VAL A 165 1.33 -15.11 -6.64
CA VAL A 165 2.39 -14.56 -5.76
C VAL A 165 1.75 -13.68 -4.71
N SER A 166 2.16 -13.86 -3.45
CA SER A 166 1.71 -13.05 -2.32
C SER A 166 2.93 -12.40 -1.64
N LEU A 167 2.74 -11.17 -1.19
CA LEU A 167 3.70 -10.43 -0.38
C LEU A 167 2.98 -9.91 0.86
N GLU A 168 3.41 -10.36 2.04
CA GLU A 168 3.03 -9.79 3.33
C GLU A 168 4.12 -8.83 3.81
N VAL A 169 3.72 -7.66 4.28
CA VAL A 169 4.63 -6.64 4.83
C VAL A 169 4.19 -6.29 6.25
N THR A 170 5.16 -6.32 7.16
CA THR A 170 4.99 -5.83 8.53
C THR A 170 5.89 -4.62 8.77
N ASP A 171 5.32 -3.55 9.32
CA ASP A 171 6.04 -2.32 9.67
C ASP A 171 6.64 -2.36 11.09
N ASP A 172 7.41 -1.34 11.47
CA ASP A 172 8.07 -1.25 12.79
C ASP A 172 7.08 -1.21 13.98
N LYS A 173 5.83 -0.83 13.72
CA LYS A 173 4.77 -0.79 14.74
C LYS A 173 3.95 -2.06 14.79
N GLY A 174 4.30 -3.07 13.98
CA GLY A 174 3.61 -4.35 13.92
C GLY A 174 2.34 -4.33 13.08
N ASN A 175 2.13 -3.30 12.26
CA ASN A 175 1.02 -3.25 11.32
C ASN A 175 1.33 -4.16 10.13
N THR A 176 0.37 -4.99 9.76
CA THR A 176 0.52 -5.99 8.69
C THR A 176 -0.48 -5.72 7.57
N ASP A 177 -0.03 -5.76 6.32
CA ASP A 177 -0.92 -5.82 5.16
C ASP A 177 -0.29 -6.74 4.10
N SER A 178 -1.10 -7.19 3.14
CA SER A 178 -0.69 -8.15 2.12
C SER A 178 -1.23 -7.79 0.74
N GLU A 179 -0.39 -7.95 -0.29
CA GLU A 179 -0.78 -7.84 -1.70
C GLU A 179 -0.66 -9.22 -2.34
N THR A 180 -1.70 -9.67 -3.03
CA THR A 180 -1.73 -10.97 -3.73
C THR A 180 -2.11 -10.79 -5.18
N ARG A 181 -1.37 -11.45 -6.08
CA ARG A 181 -1.64 -11.43 -7.52
C ARG A 181 -1.81 -12.84 -8.05
N ASP A 182 -3.04 -13.12 -8.47
CA ASP A 182 -3.41 -14.40 -9.06
C ASP A 182 -2.78 -14.62 -10.43
N GLU A 183 -2.33 -15.86 -10.69
CA GLU A 183 -1.76 -16.28 -11.99
C GLU A 183 -0.66 -15.32 -12.49
N TYR A 184 0.10 -14.73 -11.57
CA TYR A 184 1.00 -13.62 -11.85
C TYR A 184 2.23 -14.02 -12.66
N ILE A 185 2.73 -15.25 -12.44
CA ILE A 185 3.88 -15.81 -13.17
C ILE A 185 3.45 -17.04 -13.96
N THR A 186 3.71 -17.01 -15.27
CA THR A 186 3.54 -18.16 -16.18
C THR A 186 4.88 -18.82 -16.44
N VAL A 187 5.01 -20.08 -16.04
CA VAL A 187 6.21 -20.89 -16.25
C VAL A 187 5.97 -21.84 -17.41
N LEU A 188 6.78 -21.68 -18.45
CA LEU A 188 6.77 -22.53 -19.63
C LEU A 188 7.64 -23.77 -19.40
N PRO A 189 7.26 -24.93 -19.95
CA PRO A 189 8.04 -26.14 -19.82
C PRO A 189 9.46 -25.95 -20.36
N GLY A 190 10.42 -26.58 -19.69
CA GLY A 190 11.80 -26.64 -20.12
C GLY A 190 11.95 -27.33 -21.47
N TRP A 191 13.13 -27.18 -22.08
CA TRP A 191 13.44 -27.85 -23.34
C TRP A 191 13.51 -29.37 -23.11
N SER A 192 12.52 -30.12 -23.60
CA SER A 192 12.58 -31.58 -23.58
C SER A 192 13.53 -32.08 -24.68
N ALA A 193 14.31 -33.13 -24.38
CA ALA A 193 15.19 -33.76 -25.37
C ALA A 193 14.42 -34.21 -26.63
N GLY A 194 13.13 -34.55 -26.48
CA GLY A 194 12.24 -34.91 -27.59
C GLY A 194 11.90 -33.75 -28.53
N SER A 195 11.74 -32.51 -28.01
CA SER A 195 11.46 -31.35 -28.86
C SER A 195 12.69 -30.91 -29.65
N ILE A 196 13.89 -31.04 -29.08
CA ILE A 196 15.16 -30.79 -29.78
C ILE A 196 15.40 -31.85 -30.85
N ALA A 197 15.24 -33.14 -30.52
CA ALA A 197 15.45 -34.23 -31.46
C ALA A 197 14.52 -34.15 -32.67
N SER A 198 13.22 -33.85 -32.44
CA SER A 198 12.25 -33.67 -33.53
C SER A 198 12.53 -32.42 -34.37
N GLY A 199 12.93 -31.31 -33.75
CA GLY A 199 13.36 -30.10 -34.46
C GLY A 199 14.61 -30.34 -35.33
N ALA A 200 15.62 -31.03 -34.79
CA ALA A 200 16.84 -31.39 -35.51
C ALA A 200 16.57 -32.36 -36.67
N LEU A 201 15.71 -33.37 -36.48
CA LEU A 201 15.30 -34.28 -37.54
C LEU A 201 14.56 -33.57 -38.66
N ARG A 202 13.67 -32.62 -38.34
CA ARG A 202 13.00 -31.78 -39.35
C ARG A 202 14.00 -30.92 -40.13
N GLY A 203 14.94 -30.29 -39.45
CA GLY A 203 16.02 -29.53 -40.09
C GLY A 203 16.88 -30.40 -41.01
N LEU A 204 17.24 -31.60 -40.57
CA LEU A 204 18.01 -32.56 -41.37
C LEU A 204 17.22 -33.09 -42.58
N ALA A 205 15.91 -33.32 -42.42
CA ALA A 205 15.03 -33.71 -43.53
C ALA A 205 14.93 -32.61 -44.59
N ILE A 206 14.74 -31.34 -44.17
CA ILE A 206 14.72 -30.19 -45.08
C ILE A 206 16.07 -30.04 -45.79
N PHE A 207 17.17 -30.14 -45.04
CA PHE A 207 18.52 -30.09 -45.60
C PHE A 207 18.73 -31.19 -46.64
N GLY A 208 18.37 -32.44 -46.31
CA GLY A 208 18.44 -33.57 -47.24
C GLY A 208 17.58 -33.36 -48.50
N GLN A 209 16.39 -32.77 -48.34
CA GLN A 209 15.49 -32.49 -49.46
C GLN A 209 16.03 -31.40 -50.37
N VAL A 210 16.61 -30.32 -49.83
CA VAL A 210 17.29 -29.28 -50.61
C VAL A 210 18.48 -29.86 -51.35
N LEU A 211 19.28 -30.68 -50.67
CA LEU A 211 20.48 -31.29 -51.22
C LEU A 211 20.16 -32.30 -52.34
N ALA A 212 19.10 -33.08 -52.19
CA ALA A 212 18.55 -33.92 -53.26
C ALA A 212 18.10 -33.10 -54.46
N ASN A 213 17.42 -31.96 -54.24
CA ASN A 213 16.95 -31.09 -55.31
C ASN A 213 18.12 -30.45 -56.09
N ILE A 214 19.20 -30.08 -55.37
CA ILE A 214 20.44 -29.60 -55.98
C ILE A 214 21.10 -30.71 -56.82
N PHE A 215 21.17 -31.95 -56.34
CA PHE A 215 21.74 -33.06 -57.10
C PHE A 215 20.95 -33.42 -58.37
N ILE A 216 19.63 -33.25 -58.35
CA ILE A 216 18.78 -33.39 -59.54
C ILE A 216 19.14 -32.32 -60.57
N TRP A 217 19.31 -31.06 -60.15
CA TRP A 217 19.70 -29.95 -61.03
C TRP A 217 21.13 -30.07 -61.56
N LEU A 218 22.08 -30.56 -60.75
CA LEU A 218 23.47 -30.78 -61.17
C LEU A 218 23.64 -31.98 -62.11
N GLY A 219 22.57 -32.72 -62.44
CA GLY A 219 22.60 -33.78 -63.44
C GLY A 219 23.43 -35.00 -63.05
N ILE A 220 23.85 -35.13 -61.79
CA ILE A 220 24.60 -36.31 -61.28
C ILE A 220 23.72 -37.57 -61.32
N PHE A 221 22.40 -37.41 -61.24
CA PHE A 221 21.40 -38.46 -61.46
C PHE A 221 20.72 -38.37 -62.85
N SER A 222 21.34 -37.69 -63.81
CA SER A 222 20.85 -37.68 -65.19
C SER A 222 21.05 -39.07 -65.81
N PRO A 223 20.09 -39.59 -66.61
CA PRO A 223 20.22 -40.86 -67.35
C PRO A 223 21.50 -41.00 -68.18
N VAL A 224 22.15 -39.87 -68.51
CA VAL A 224 23.44 -39.80 -69.20
C VAL A 224 24.55 -40.55 -68.43
N TRP A 225 24.59 -40.47 -67.10
CA TRP A 225 25.60 -41.18 -66.30
C TRP A 225 25.40 -42.69 -66.27
N ILE A 226 24.16 -43.16 -66.36
CA ILE A 226 23.84 -44.59 -66.50
C ILE A 226 24.37 -45.10 -67.84
N ILE A 227 24.18 -44.32 -68.92
CA ILE A 227 24.70 -44.65 -70.25
C ILE A 227 26.23 -44.67 -70.25
N ILE A 228 26.89 -43.68 -69.64
CA ILE A 228 28.35 -43.62 -69.51
C ILE A 228 28.88 -44.81 -68.71
N GLY A 229 28.23 -45.14 -67.58
CA GLY A 229 28.60 -46.30 -66.75
C GLY A 229 28.51 -47.63 -67.51
N VAL A 230 27.44 -47.82 -68.29
CA VAL A 230 27.27 -49.01 -69.14
C VAL A 230 28.36 -49.08 -70.22
N ILE A 231 28.72 -47.96 -70.85
CA ILE A 231 29.79 -47.90 -71.86
C ILE A 231 31.15 -48.27 -71.23
N VAL A 232 31.47 -47.71 -70.06
CA VAL A 232 32.72 -48.00 -69.35
C VAL A 232 32.79 -49.47 -68.91
N TYR A 233 31.70 -50.01 -68.37
CA TYR A 233 31.60 -51.42 -68.00
C TYR A 233 31.82 -52.33 -69.22
N PHE A 234 31.19 -52.02 -70.36
CA PHE A 234 31.34 -52.80 -71.58
C PHE A 234 32.76 -52.71 -72.15
N ALA A 235 33.39 -51.53 -72.10
CA ALA A 235 34.77 -51.33 -72.53
C ALA A 235 35.76 -52.10 -71.64
N TRP A 236 35.54 -52.10 -70.32
CA TRP A 236 36.33 -52.87 -69.36
C TRP A 236 36.16 -54.38 -69.56
N TRP A 237 34.92 -54.86 -69.71
CA TRP A 237 34.62 -56.26 -69.99
C TRP A 237 35.31 -56.75 -71.28
N ARG A 238 35.30 -55.92 -72.34
CA ARG A 238 35.98 -56.21 -73.60
C ARG A 238 37.50 -56.30 -73.45
N ARG A 239 38.11 -55.47 -72.59
CA ARG A 239 39.56 -55.55 -72.27
C ARG A 239 39.89 -56.80 -71.46
N ARG A 240 39.03 -57.19 -70.51
CA ARG A 240 39.24 -58.39 -69.68
C ARG A 240 39.20 -59.67 -70.51
N LYS A 241 38.32 -59.75 -71.50
CA LYS A 241 38.25 -60.89 -72.45
C LYS A 241 39.45 -61.02 -73.40
N ARG A 242 40.28 -59.97 -73.56
CA ARG A 242 41.51 -60.03 -74.37
C ARG A 242 42.75 -60.46 -73.56
N ARG A 243 42.60 -60.67 -72.24
CA ARG A 243 43.68 -61.09 -71.33
C ARG A 243 43.45 -62.50 -70.74
N ALA A 244 42.48 -63.24 -71.28
CA ALA A 244 42.20 -64.64 -71.02
C ALA A 244 42.25 -65.37 -72.36
#